data_AF-A0A1F6GA00-F1
#
_entry.id   AF-A0A1F6GA00-F1
#
_cell.length_a   1.000
_cell.length_b   1.000
_cell.length_c   1.000
_cell.angle_alpha   90.00
_cell.angle_beta   90.00
_cell.angle_gamma   90.00
#
_symmetry.space_group_name_H-M   'P 1'
#
loop_
_entity.id
_entity.type
_entity.pdbx_description
1 polymer ?
#
loop_
_entity_poly.entity_id
_entity_poly.type
_entity_poly.pdbx_seq_one_letter_code
_entity_poly.pdbx_strand_id
1 'polypeptide(L)'
;MLMIEEKDMTLEERRQQSWERWVWQTARVQPDIGKIIIRTGVFFMQRYFKQMVLFVLENNRLQDLLEDEPRDMDFIQAQGKLLQGVLEFVTEQFDREEWMIEQYLLEGGPQQKEEHQYFIDTLQGMISDFKAGKLKIGQLLKLFLQDWMIAHVNKTDGRTFTLSRWHQNIVDHAEKWDHVALLIHNLGIEYVDHDHKDILVSIIKLNKALQFLPDKLGAQLQDHFQIIASKMAEHFARERVLIERFNLPNKEFHLEEHYRIIKQLESLRDDLVRCRAGIVKEIRDSLILVWIDHINEVDAETFAEASILTTVVKQVRNWNEAKYFLRSTGMDWLDESHRKLTDKILDLVLVIESWEIGETRLDDLVQETVYLLQKIHDLGRQFFAQEEAWLALEIPFRYREHKRQHDEILQDLADLRSHLKVGNLAFSPKVKTMVLRPWINHINDVDFELYSHPDISY
;
A
#
# COMPACT_ATOMS: atom_id res chain seq x y z
N MET A 1 -6.74 -25.10 18.47
CA MET A 1 -8.13 -24.70 18.78
C MET A 1 -8.10 -23.53 19.75
N LEU A 2 -7.78 -22.34 19.25
CA LEU A 2 -7.90 -21.06 19.97
C LEU A 2 -9.36 -20.60 19.92
N MET A 3 -10.28 -21.47 20.34
CA MET A 3 -11.59 -20.99 20.74
C MET A 3 -11.35 -20.36 22.10
N ILE A 4 -11.21 -19.03 22.15
CA ILE A 4 -11.57 -18.28 23.35
C ILE A 4 -12.85 -18.93 23.86
N GLU A 5 -12.82 -19.47 25.09
CA GLU A 5 -13.97 -20.19 25.59
C GLU A 5 -15.18 -19.24 25.50
N GLU A 6 -16.11 -19.52 24.56
CA GLU A 6 -17.31 -18.69 24.30
C GLU A 6 -18.17 -18.47 25.55
N LYS A 7 -17.85 -19.19 26.62
CA LYS A 7 -18.45 -19.12 27.95
C LYS A 7 -18.37 -17.72 28.55
N ASP A 8 -17.32 -16.95 28.27
CA ASP A 8 -17.13 -15.63 28.88
C ASP A 8 -17.63 -14.47 28.00
N MET A 9 -18.07 -14.74 26.77
CA MET A 9 -18.59 -13.70 25.88
C MET A 9 -20.01 -13.28 26.29
N THR A 10 -20.26 -11.98 26.24
CA THR A 10 -21.60 -11.41 26.30
C THR A 10 -22.42 -11.83 25.07
N LEU A 11 -23.74 -11.70 25.15
CA LEU A 11 -24.61 -11.96 24.00
C LEU A 11 -24.30 -11.03 22.81
N GLU A 12 -23.93 -9.79 23.10
CA GLU A 12 -23.58 -8.80 22.08
C GLU A 12 -22.29 -9.17 21.34
N GLU A 13 -21.24 -9.55 22.08
CA GLU A 13 -19.99 -10.01 21.47
C GLU A 13 -20.18 -11.26 20.62
N ARG A 14 -21.03 -12.21 21.07
CA ARG A 14 -21.36 -13.40 20.26
C ARG A 14 -22.09 -13.05 18.97
N ARG A 15 -23.02 -12.07 19.03
CA ARG A 15 -23.73 -11.58 17.84
C ARG A 15 -22.77 -10.88 16.89
N GLN A 16 -21.90 -10.03 17.40
CA GLN A 16 -20.89 -9.34 16.61
C GLN A 16 -19.95 -10.34 15.93
N GLN A 17 -19.40 -11.30 16.66
CA GLN A 17 -18.53 -12.34 16.08
C GLN A 17 -19.25 -13.18 15.01
N SER A 18 -20.53 -13.51 15.24
CA SER A 18 -21.32 -14.25 14.26
C SER A 18 -21.57 -13.44 12.98
N TRP A 19 -21.84 -12.14 13.13
CA TRP A 19 -21.99 -11.22 12.01
C TRP A 19 -20.69 -11.06 11.23
N GLU A 20 -19.55 -10.85 11.91
CA GLU A 20 -18.23 -10.75 11.28
C GLU A 20 -17.91 -12.01 10.49
N ARG A 21 -18.08 -13.19 11.10
CA ARG A 21 -17.92 -14.49 10.41
C ARG A 21 -18.77 -14.58 9.15
N TRP A 22 -20.04 -14.20 9.24
CA TRP A 22 -20.94 -14.22 8.09
C TRP A 22 -20.47 -13.29 6.96
N VAL A 23 -20.03 -12.06 7.28
CA VAL A 23 -19.52 -11.13 6.28
C VAL A 23 -18.27 -11.71 5.59
N TRP A 24 -17.32 -12.26 6.34
CA TRP A 24 -16.12 -12.89 5.75
C TRP A 24 -16.45 -14.08 4.83
N GLN A 25 -17.43 -14.90 5.21
CA GLN A 25 -17.88 -16.05 4.41
C GLN A 25 -18.57 -15.64 3.10
N THR A 26 -19.21 -14.47 3.11
CA THR A 26 -20.02 -13.95 1.99
C THR A 26 -19.32 -12.84 1.20
N ALA A 27 -18.16 -12.37 1.66
CA ALA A 27 -17.36 -11.38 0.98
C ALA A 27 -16.95 -11.88 -0.42
N ARG A 28 -17.08 -10.99 -1.40
CA ARG A 28 -16.66 -11.20 -2.80
C ARG A 28 -15.66 -10.15 -3.24
N VAL A 29 -15.65 -9.00 -2.58
CA VAL A 29 -14.70 -7.92 -2.85
C VAL A 29 -14.14 -7.38 -1.54
N GLN A 30 -12.96 -6.76 -1.60
CA GLN A 30 -12.30 -6.20 -0.42
C GLN A 30 -13.17 -5.21 0.37
N PRO A 31 -13.97 -4.31 -0.26
CA PRO A 31 -14.87 -3.41 0.47
C PRO A 31 -15.88 -4.10 1.39
N ASP A 32 -16.24 -5.36 1.15
CA ASP A 32 -17.20 -6.10 1.98
C ASP A 32 -16.67 -6.29 3.42
N ILE A 33 -15.35 -6.45 3.57
CA ILE A 33 -14.70 -6.76 4.86
C ILE A 33 -13.84 -5.62 5.40
N GLY A 34 -13.63 -4.56 4.63
CA GLY A 34 -12.78 -3.43 5.04
C GLY A 34 -13.21 -2.74 6.34
N LYS A 35 -14.48 -2.86 6.75
CA LYS A 35 -14.99 -2.31 8.02
C LYS A 35 -14.80 -3.23 9.23
N ILE A 36 -14.49 -4.51 9.00
CA ILE A 36 -14.34 -5.53 10.05
C ILE A 36 -12.88 -5.64 10.49
N ILE A 37 -11.94 -5.37 9.58
CA ILE A 37 -10.52 -5.44 9.86
C ILE A 37 -10.11 -4.22 10.69
N ILE A 38 -9.49 -4.48 11.85
CA ILE A 38 -8.97 -3.43 12.71
C ILE A 38 -7.87 -2.64 11.99
N ARG A 39 -7.90 -1.32 12.14
CA ARG A 39 -6.81 -0.44 11.71
C ARG A 39 -5.80 -0.36 12.86
N THR A 40 -4.60 -0.86 12.65
CA THR A 40 -3.54 -0.82 13.68
C THR A 40 -2.74 0.49 13.63
N GLY A 41 -2.79 1.21 12.50
CA GLY A 41 -1.96 2.40 12.27
C GLY A 41 -0.50 2.06 11.90
N VAL A 42 -0.19 0.78 11.65
CA VAL A 42 1.12 0.29 11.23
C VAL A 42 1.03 -0.20 9.79
N PHE A 43 1.44 0.64 8.85
CA PHE A 43 1.20 0.45 7.41
C PHE A 43 1.49 -0.96 6.89
N PHE A 44 2.63 -1.54 7.28
CA PHE A 44 2.97 -2.91 6.90
C PHE A 44 1.90 -3.95 7.29
N MET A 45 1.30 -3.82 8.48
CA MET A 45 0.21 -4.69 8.93
C MET A 45 -1.05 -4.50 8.08
N GLN A 46 -1.36 -3.26 7.69
CA GLN A 46 -2.50 -3.01 6.78
C GLN A 46 -2.30 -3.65 5.41
N ARG A 47 -1.07 -3.61 4.87
CA ARG A 47 -0.71 -4.31 3.62
C ARG A 47 -0.84 -5.81 3.77
N TYR A 48 -0.33 -6.37 4.87
CA TYR A 48 -0.48 -7.78 5.22
C TYR A 48 -1.96 -8.21 5.23
N PHE A 49 -2.81 -7.48 5.96
CA PHE A 49 -4.23 -7.80 6.05
C PHE A 49 -4.92 -7.71 4.69
N LYS A 50 -4.58 -6.73 3.85
CA LYS A 50 -5.10 -6.64 2.46
C LYS A 50 -4.75 -7.89 1.66
N GLN A 51 -3.52 -8.37 1.71
CA GLN A 51 -3.11 -9.54 0.95
C GLN A 51 -3.74 -10.84 1.50
N MET A 52 -3.90 -10.98 2.82
CA MET A 52 -4.66 -12.10 3.40
C MET A 52 -6.13 -12.10 2.99
N VAL A 53 -6.74 -10.91 2.95
CA VAL A 53 -8.09 -10.72 2.41
C VAL A 53 -8.17 -11.26 0.98
N LEU A 54 -7.22 -10.91 0.12
CA LEU A 54 -7.21 -11.38 -1.27
C LEU A 54 -7.13 -12.92 -1.34
N PHE A 55 -6.34 -13.56 -0.48
CA PHE A 55 -6.32 -15.02 -0.41
C PHE A 55 -7.65 -15.62 0.03
N VAL A 56 -8.33 -15.01 1.00
CA VAL A 56 -9.66 -15.48 1.44
C VAL A 56 -10.70 -15.28 0.34
N LEU A 57 -10.69 -14.15 -0.36
CA LEU A 57 -11.59 -13.87 -1.47
C LEU A 57 -11.36 -14.82 -2.64
N GLU A 58 -10.10 -15.09 -2.98
CA GLU A 58 -9.76 -16.05 -4.04
C GLU A 58 -10.16 -17.47 -3.64
N ASN A 59 -9.98 -17.85 -2.37
CA ASN A 59 -10.49 -19.13 -1.88
C ASN A 59 -12.01 -19.20 -1.96
N ASN A 60 -12.74 -18.14 -1.60
CA ASN A 60 -14.20 -18.06 -1.75
C ASN A 60 -14.61 -18.26 -3.21
N ARG A 61 -13.94 -17.59 -4.14
CA ARG A 61 -14.20 -17.70 -5.59
C ARG A 61 -13.99 -19.13 -6.08
N LEU A 62 -12.89 -19.78 -5.68
CA LEU A 62 -12.63 -21.19 -6.01
C LEU A 62 -13.70 -22.12 -5.42
N GLN A 63 -14.14 -21.89 -4.18
CA GLN A 63 -15.20 -22.70 -3.57
C GLN A 63 -16.55 -22.51 -4.27
N ASP A 64 -16.89 -21.30 -4.73
CA ASP A 64 -18.14 -21.06 -5.48
C ASP A 64 -18.14 -21.85 -6.81
N LEU A 65 -17.00 -21.91 -7.51
CA LEU A 65 -16.85 -22.74 -8.73
C LEU A 65 -17.08 -24.24 -8.47
N LEU A 66 -16.81 -24.73 -7.26
CA LEU A 66 -17.06 -26.13 -6.89
C LEU A 66 -18.54 -26.47 -6.74
N GLU A 67 -19.39 -25.48 -6.43
CA GLU A 67 -20.83 -25.71 -6.24
C GLU A 67 -21.53 -25.90 -7.59
N ASP A 68 -21.02 -25.23 -8.64
CA ASP A 68 -21.64 -25.19 -9.96
C ASP A 68 -21.01 -26.16 -10.97
N GLU A 69 -19.74 -26.56 -10.80
CA GLU A 69 -18.98 -27.33 -11.80
C GLU A 69 -18.34 -28.62 -11.23
N PRO A 70 -18.19 -29.68 -12.06
CA PRO A 70 -17.45 -30.87 -11.65
C PRO A 70 -15.99 -30.55 -11.38
N ARG A 71 -15.43 -31.14 -10.32
CA ARG A 71 -14.02 -31.00 -9.94
C ARG A 71 -13.11 -31.53 -11.04
N ASP A 72 -12.50 -30.62 -11.81
CA ASP A 72 -11.51 -30.95 -12.81
C ASP A 72 -10.07 -30.77 -12.27
N MET A 73 -9.10 -31.11 -13.11
CA MET A 73 -7.68 -31.00 -12.76
C MET A 73 -7.22 -29.55 -12.61
N ASP A 74 -7.86 -28.61 -13.31
CA ASP A 74 -7.50 -27.19 -13.28
C ASP A 74 -7.89 -26.58 -11.94
N PHE A 75 -9.07 -26.91 -11.41
CA PHE A 75 -9.48 -26.57 -10.05
C PHE A 75 -8.48 -27.09 -9.02
N ILE A 76 -8.11 -28.37 -9.09
CA ILE A 76 -7.19 -28.99 -8.13
C ILE A 76 -5.83 -28.27 -8.16
N GLN A 77 -5.32 -27.95 -9.34
CA GLN A 77 -4.08 -27.21 -9.49
C GLN A 77 -4.19 -25.78 -8.96
N ALA A 78 -5.28 -25.07 -9.25
CA ALA A 78 -5.51 -23.71 -8.77
C ALA A 78 -5.58 -23.65 -7.24
N GLN A 79 -6.38 -24.52 -6.62
CA GLN A 79 -6.50 -24.60 -5.16
C GLN A 79 -5.18 -25.00 -4.50
N GLY A 80 -4.44 -25.95 -5.09
CA GLY A 80 -3.12 -26.35 -4.59
C GLY A 80 -2.09 -25.22 -4.64
N LYS A 81 -2.10 -24.42 -5.71
CA LYS A 81 -1.25 -23.21 -5.83
C LYS A 81 -1.65 -22.14 -4.83
N LEU A 82 -2.95 -21.88 -4.68
CA LEU A 82 -3.46 -20.91 -3.70
C LEU A 82 -3.00 -21.27 -2.29
N LEU A 83 -3.20 -22.53 -1.89
CA LEU A 83 -2.79 -23.06 -0.60
C LEU A 83 -1.29 -22.87 -0.33
N GLN A 84 -0.45 -23.21 -1.31
CA GLN A 84 0.99 -23.04 -1.21
C GLN A 84 1.37 -21.56 -1.09
N GLY A 85 0.74 -20.68 -1.88
CA GLY A 85 0.96 -19.24 -1.81
C GLY A 85 0.53 -18.63 -0.48
N VAL A 86 -0.56 -19.10 0.13
CA VAL A 86 -0.96 -18.68 1.49
C VAL A 86 0.11 -19.09 2.49
N LEU A 87 0.61 -20.33 2.43
CA LEU A 87 1.64 -20.81 3.35
C LEU A 87 2.95 -20.04 3.23
N GLU A 88 3.42 -19.79 2.01
CA GLU A 88 4.64 -19.02 1.76
C GLU A 88 4.49 -17.60 2.30
N PHE A 89 3.38 -16.94 1.95
CA PHE A 89 3.10 -15.60 2.41
C PHE A 89 3.02 -15.52 3.95
N VAL A 90 2.15 -16.28 4.60
CA VAL A 90 2.00 -16.19 6.07
C VAL A 90 3.28 -16.52 6.83
N THR A 91 4.12 -17.42 6.30
CA THR A 91 5.41 -17.72 6.94
C THR A 91 6.31 -16.50 6.92
N GLU A 92 6.49 -15.85 5.77
CA GLU A 92 7.29 -14.62 5.66
C GLU A 92 6.73 -13.49 6.54
N GLN A 93 5.40 -13.36 6.59
CA GLN A 93 4.75 -12.29 7.37
C GLN A 93 4.91 -12.55 8.87
N PHE A 94 4.72 -13.78 9.33
CA PHE A 94 4.97 -14.16 10.73
C PHE A 94 6.43 -13.95 11.11
N ASP A 95 7.39 -14.33 10.27
CA ASP A 95 8.80 -14.07 10.53
C ASP A 95 9.07 -12.57 10.74
N ARG A 96 8.43 -11.71 9.93
CA ARG A 96 8.55 -10.25 10.04
C ARG A 96 7.85 -9.71 11.29
N GLU A 97 6.65 -10.18 11.61
CA GLU A 97 5.93 -9.82 12.83
C GLU A 97 6.70 -10.20 14.08
N GLU A 98 7.21 -11.41 14.12
CA GLU A 98 8.01 -11.94 15.21
C GLU A 98 9.31 -11.18 15.40
N TRP A 99 9.98 -10.83 14.30
CA TRP A 99 11.13 -9.94 14.34
C TRP A 99 10.75 -8.60 14.99
N MET A 100 9.64 -7.96 14.59
CA MET A 100 9.20 -6.70 15.18
C MET A 100 8.87 -6.83 16.67
N ILE A 101 8.19 -7.91 17.06
CA ILE A 101 7.88 -8.24 18.45
C ILE A 101 9.15 -8.32 19.29
N GLU A 102 10.18 -8.98 18.78
CA GLU A 102 11.48 -9.10 19.45
C GLU A 102 12.22 -7.77 19.49
N GLN A 103 12.30 -7.05 18.36
CA GLN A 103 13.03 -5.79 18.26
C GLN A 103 12.43 -4.69 19.16
N TYR A 104 11.11 -4.60 19.23
CA TYR A 104 10.41 -3.58 20.01
C TYR A 104 9.87 -4.10 21.34
N LEU A 105 10.27 -5.30 21.78
CA LEU A 105 9.87 -5.88 23.08
C LEU A 105 8.36 -5.81 23.33
N LEU A 106 7.57 -6.22 22.34
CA LEU A 106 6.11 -6.08 22.39
C LEU A 106 5.49 -7.14 23.31
N GLU A 107 4.48 -6.74 24.05
CA GLU A 107 3.77 -7.62 24.98
C GLU A 107 3.03 -8.73 24.23
N GLY A 108 3.05 -9.95 24.78
CA GLY A 108 2.33 -11.10 24.21
C GLY A 108 3.09 -11.86 23.12
N GLY A 109 4.33 -11.47 22.83
CA GLY A 109 5.15 -12.09 21.80
C GLY A 109 5.23 -13.63 21.82
N PRO A 110 5.61 -14.26 22.95
CA PRO A 110 5.71 -15.72 23.03
C PRO A 110 4.40 -16.44 22.69
N GLN A 111 3.26 -15.92 23.16
CA GLN A 111 1.96 -16.49 22.83
C GLN A 111 1.68 -16.35 21.34
N GLN A 112 1.90 -15.15 20.77
CA GLN A 112 1.65 -14.91 19.35
C GLN A 112 2.48 -15.84 18.44
N LYS A 113 3.74 -16.11 18.78
CA LYS A 113 4.59 -17.11 18.09
C LYS A 113 3.98 -18.52 18.11
N GLU A 114 3.41 -18.93 19.24
CA GLU A 114 2.71 -20.22 19.32
C GLU A 114 1.46 -20.25 18.42
N GLU A 115 0.72 -19.15 18.32
CA GLU A 115 -0.43 -19.02 17.40
C GLU A 115 0.01 -19.11 15.93
N HIS A 116 1.12 -18.47 15.57
CA HIS A 116 1.73 -18.51 14.24
C HIS A 116 2.16 -19.93 13.86
N GLN A 117 2.93 -20.60 14.73
CA GLN A 117 3.38 -21.97 14.47
C GLN A 117 2.19 -22.93 14.34
N TYR A 118 1.18 -22.80 15.20
CA TYR A 118 -0.05 -23.60 15.10
C TYR A 118 -0.75 -23.40 13.75
N PHE A 119 -0.80 -22.16 13.25
CA PHE A 119 -1.38 -21.86 11.96
C PHE A 119 -0.60 -22.51 10.81
N ILE A 120 0.73 -22.34 10.80
CA ILE A 120 1.64 -22.95 9.81
C ILE A 120 1.47 -24.47 9.80
N ASP A 121 1.55 -25.13 10.95
CA ASP A 121 1.44 -26.59 11.06
C ASP A 121 0.08 -27.09 10.55
N THR A 122 -0.99 -26.38 10.91
CA THR A 122 -2.35 -26.72 10.47
C THR A 122 -2.48 -26.58 8.96
N LEU A 123 -1.98 -25.49 8.39
CA LEU A 123 -2.04 -25.23 6.94
C LEU A 123 -1.19 -26.25 6.15
N GLN A 124 0.00 -26.59 6.64
CA GLN A 124 0.84 -27.65 6.06
C GLN A 124 0.13 -29.02 6.09
N GLY A 125 -0.54 -29.34 7.19
CA GLY A 125 -1.38 -30.54 7.30
C GLY A 125 -2.51 -30.56 6.26
N MET A 126 -3.22 -29.44 6.10
CA MET A 126 -4.26 -29.29 5.06
C MET A 126 -3.70 -29.43 3.65
N ILE A 127 -2.53 -28.85 3.36
CA ILE A 127 -1.84 -28.97 2.07
C ILE A 127 -1.48 -30.43 1.79
N SER A 128 -0.93 -31.14 2.78
CA SER A 128 -0.59 -32.56 2.65
C SER A 128 -1.83 -33.41 2.36
N ASP A 129 -2.91 -33.18 3.09
CA ASP A 129 -4.19 -33.88 2.90
C ASP A 129 -4.81 -33.57 1.54
N PHE A 130 -4.71 -32.33 1.07
CA PHE A 130 -5.15 -31.92 -0.26
C PHE A 130 -4.35 -32.64 -1.36
N LYS A 131 -3.01 -32.68 -1.24
CA LYS A 131 -2.11 -33.42 -2.16
C LYS A 131 -2.40 -34.93 -2.17
N ALA A 132 -2.87 -35.48 -1.06
CA ALA A 132 -3.31 -36.87 -0.96
C ALA A 132 -4.73 -37.13 -1.54
N GLY A 133 -5.38 -36.13 -2.14
CA GLY A 133 -6.70 -36.25 -2.77
C GLY A 133 -7.88 -36.13 -1.81
N LYS A 134 -7.68 -35.65 -0.56
CA LYS A 134 -8.78 -35.43 0.39
C LYS A 134 -9.50 -34.12 0.07
N LEU A 135 -10.40 -34.15 -0.91
CA LEU A 135 -11.05 -32.95 -1.43
C LEU A 135 -12.00 -32.22 -0.44
N LYS A 136 -12.40 -32.85 0.68
CA LYS A 136 -13.16 -32.18 1.75
C LYS A 136 -12.38 -31.06 2.46
N ILE A 137 -11.06 -30.99 2.23
CA ILE A 137 -10.19 -29.96 2.81
C ILE A 137 -10.54 -28.55 2.32
N GLY A 138 -11.10 -28.36 1.12
CA GLY A 138 -11.42 -27.01 0.60
C GLY A 138 -12.39 -26.22 1.50
N GLN A 139 -13.47 -26.86 1.96
CA GLN A 139 -14.44 -26.23 2.85
C GLN A 139 -13.87 -26.00 4.26
N LEU A 140 -13.10 -26.97 4.78
CA LEU A 140 -12.45 -26.85 6.08
C LEU A 140 -11.40 -25.74 6.09
N LEU A 141 -10.65 -25.60 5.00
CA LEU A 141 -9.68 -24.53 4.80
C LEU A 141 -10.36 -23.16 4.79
N LYS A 142 -11.48 -23.01 4.06
CA LYS A 142 -12.24 -21.76 4.03
C LYS A 142 -12.59 -21.31 5.45
N LEU A 143 -13.20 -22.20 6.23
CA LEU A 143 -13.58 -21.90 7.61
C LEU A 143 -12.37 -21.61 8.49
N PHE A 144 -11.31 -22.42 8.38
CA PHE A 144 -10.09 -22.24 9.15
C PHE A 144 -9.40 -20.90 8.89
N LEU A 145 -9.17 -20.55 7.61
CA LEU A 145 -8.54 -19.28 7.25
C LEU A 145 -9.39 -18.09 7.73
N GLN A 146 -10.71 -18.14 7.54
CA GLN A 146 -11.61 -17.06 7.95
C GLN A 146 -11.67 -16.89 9.46
N ASP A 147 -11.89 -17.98 10.21
CA ASP A 147 -11.97 -17.93 11.67
C ASP A 147 -10.64 -17.48 12.27
N TRP A 148 -9.53 -18.01 11.76
CA TRP A 148 -8.21 -17.60 12.23
C TRP A 148 -7.93 -16.14 11.90
N MET A 149 -8.21 -15.68 10.68
CA MET A 149 -8.02 -14.27 10.29
C MET A 149 -8.81 -13.32 11.17
N ILE A 150 -10.11 -13.59 11.39
CA ILE A 150 -10.95 -12.74 12.25
C ILE A 150 -10.38 -12.70 13.67
N ALA A 151 -10.03 -13.86 14.22
CA ALA A 151 -9.55 -13.93 15.59
C ALA A 151 -8.17 -13.27 15.75
N HIS A 152 -7.22 -13.64 14.89
CA HIS A 152 -5.85 -13.20 15.00
C HIS A 152 -5.70 -11.72 14.65
N VAL A 153 -6.16 -11.28 13.48
CA VAL A 153 -6.03 -9.89 13.05
C VAL A 153 -6.71 -8.92 14.01
N ASN A 154 -7.97 -9.19 14.38
CA ASN A 154 -8.71 -8.24 15.20
C ASN A 154 -8.36 -8.30 16.68
N LYS A 155 -7.91 -9.45 17.20
CA LYS A 155 -7.65 -9.62 18.64
C LYS A 155 -6.17 -9.66 18.95
N THR A 156 -5.41 -10.56 18.33
CA THR A 156 -3.97 -10.70 18.57
C THR A 156 -3.24 -9.51 17.97
N ASP A 157 -3.37 -9.27 16.66
CA ASP A 157 -2.63 -8.19 16.01
C ASP A 157 -3.14 -6.82 16.38
N GLY A 158 -4.46 -6.64 16.47
CA GLY A 158 -5.04 -5.40 16.99
C GLY A 158 -4.49 -5.04 18.37
N ARG A 159 -4.26 -6.03 19.24
CA ARG A 159 -3.70 -5.80 20.57
C ARG A 159 -2.19 -5.59 20.54
N THR A 160 -1.47 -6.33 19.70
CA THR A 160 -0.01 -6.26 19.60
C THR A 160 0.44 -5.03 18.83
N PHE A 161 -0.05 -4.84 17.59
CA PHE A 161 0.43 -3.89 16.57
C PHE A 161 -0.24 -2.51 16.56
N THR A 162 -1.10 -2.15 17.52
CA THR A 162 -1.67 -0.79 17.54
C THR A 162 -0.57 0.23 17.83
N LEU A 163 -0.47 1.27 16.98
CA LEU A 163 0.58 2.30 17.05
C LEU A 163 0.71 2.87 18.48
N SER A 164 -0.40 3.22 19.13
CA SER A 164 -0.41 3.76 20.51
C SER A 164 0.28 2.88 21.57
N ARG A 165 0.35 1.57 21.35
CA ARG A 165 1.04 0.62 22.24
C ARG A 165 2.52 0.47 21.90
N TRP A 166 2.88 0.74 20.65
CA TRP A 166 4.25 0.68 20.17
C TRP A 166 5.04 1.94 20.47
N HIS A 167 4.34 3.08 20.58
CA HIS A 167 4.92 4.42 20.67
C HIS A 167 6.15 4.49 21.58
N GLN A 168 6.01 4.02 22.82
CA GLN A 168 7.09 4.12 23.80
C GLN A 168 8.27 3.22 23.41
N ASN A 169 8.01 1.98 23.01
CA ASN A 169 9.06 1.03 22.66
C ASN A 169 9.79 1.44 21.36
N ILE A 170 9.09 1.93 20.35
CA ILE A 170 9.72 2.47 19.14
C ILE A 170 10.64 3.62 19.52
N VAL A 171 10.13 4.62 20.25
CA VAL A 171 10.92 5.80 20.60
C VAL A 171 12.15 5.42 21.43
N ASP A 172 12.01 4.44 22.33
CA ASP A 172 13.11 3.98 23.19
C ASP A 172 14.19 3.19 22.44
N HIS A 173 13.83 2.46 21.38
CA HIS A 173 14.72 1.50 20.69
C HIS A 173 15.04 1.84 19.22
N ALA A 174 14.45 2.90 18.66
CA ALA A 174 14.71 3.34 17.30
C ALA A 174 16.12 3.94 17.19
N GLU A 175 17.03 3.18 16.59
CA GLU A 175 18.44 3.57 16.47
C GLU A 175 18.87 3.88 15.04
N LYS A 176 18.15 3.35 14.07
CA LYS A 176 18.43 3.50 12.64
C LYS A 176 17.12 3.45 11.87
N TRP A 177 17.19 3.85 10.60
CA TRP A 177 16.06 3.84 9.68
C TRP A 177 15.29 2.51 9.69
N ASP A 178 15.99 1.38 9.64
CA ASP A 178 15.36 0.06 9.58
C ASP A 178 14.43 -0.23 10.78
N HIS A 179 14.64 0.44 11.92
CA HIS A 179 13.81 0.29 13.13
C HIS A 179 12.51 1.10 13.07
N VAL A 180 12.28 1.85 11.99
CA VAL A 180 11.08 2.69 11.84
C VAL A 180 10.50 2.63 10.43
N ALA A 181 11.24 2.07 9.48
CA ALA A 181 10.85 1.98 8.08
C ALA A 181 9.49 1.26 7.89
N LEU A 182 9.19 0.24 8.71
CA LEU A 182 7.93 -0.51 8.63
C LEU A 182 6.73 0.24 9.23
N LEU A 183 6.97 1.32 9.97
CA LEU A 183 5.93 2.09 10.65
C LEU A 183 5.35 3.16 9.76
N ILE A 184 6.13 3.67 8.81
CA ILE A 184 5.72 4.76 7.95
C ILE A 184 5.09 4.24 6.66
N HIS A 185 4.08 4.95 6.17
CA HIS A 185 3.49 4.71 4.87
C HIS A 185 4.44 5.21 3.77
N ASN A 186 4.78 4.33 2.83
CA ASN A 186 5.36 4.74 1.55
C ASN A 186 4.23 5.21 0.61
N LEU A 187 4.17 6.50 0.36
CA LEU A 187 3.13 7.15 -0.42
C LEU A 187 3.29 6.91 -1.92
N GLY A 188 4.49 6.51 -2.35
CA GLY A 188 4.82 6.28 -3.74
C GLY A 188 5.18 7.54 -4.51
N ILE A 189 5.46 8.62 -3.78
CA ILE A 189 5.93 9.88 -4.35
C ILE A 189 7.39 9.97 -3.93
N GLU A 190 8.30 9.58 -4.82
CA GLU A 190 9.71 9.30 -4.50
C GLU A 190 10.37 10.37 -3.63
N TYR A 191 10.22 11.65 -3.96
CA TYR A 191 10.84 12.73 -3.20
C TYR A 191 10.20 12.94 -1.82
N VAL A 192 8.88 12.70 -1.69
CA VAL A 192 8.16 12.79 -0.42
C VAL A 192 8.61 11.65 0.50
N ASP A 193 8.65 10.42 -0.02
CA ASP A 193 9.13 9.25 0.74
C ASP A 193 10.61 9.39 1.12
N HIS A 194 11.42 9.98 0.24
CA HIS A 194 12.80 10.33 0.55
C HIS A 194 12.88 11.34 1.70
N ASP A 195 12.10 12.41 1.65
CA ASP A 195 12.05 13.43 2.70
C ASP A 195 11.60 12.84 4.04
N HIS A 196 10.56 11.99 4.03
CA HIS A 196 10.08 11.26 5.21
C HIS A 196 11.20 10.49 5.89
N LYS A 197 11.97 9.73 5.10
CA LYS A 197 13.15 9.01 5.56
C LYS A 197 14.21 9.95 6.12
N ASP A 198 14.54 10.99 5.39
CA ASP A 198 15.63 11.90 5.70
C ASP A 198 15.38 12.72 6.97
N ILE A 199 14.14 13.12 7.20
CA ILE A 199 13.67 13.80 8.41
C ILE A 199 13.70 12.83 9.58
N LEU A 200 13.14 11.62 9.43
CA LEU A 200 13.09 10.64 10.51
C LEU A 200 14.49 10.16 10.94
N VAL A 201 15.42 9.98 10.00
CA VAL A 201 16.84 9.72 10.30
C VAL A 201 17.46 10.88 11.10
N SER A 202 17.08 12.13 10.81
CA SER A 202 17.56 13.30 11.55
C SER A 202 17.00 13.34 12.97
N ILE A 203 15.72 12.96 13.15
CA ILE A 203 15.08 12.84 14.47
C ILE A 203 15.73 11.71 15.28
N ILE A 204 16.00 10.55 14.69
CA ILE A 204 16.70 9.45 15.36
C ILE A 204 18.10 9.88 15.83
N LYS A 205 18.84 10.64 15.02
CA LYS A 205 20.14 11.19 15.40
C LYS A 205 20.02 12.16 16.59
N LEU A 206 19.00 13.01 16.61
CA LEU A 206 18.70 13.87 17.76
C LEU A 206 18.40 13.02 19.01
N ASN A 207 17.55 11.99 18.89
CA ASN A 207 17.21 11.11 20.00
C ASN A 207 18.44 10.41 20.60
N LYS A 208 19.38 9.95 19.76
CA LYS A 208 20.66 9.42 20.22
C LYS A 208 21.49 10.49 20.95
N ALA A 209 21.58 11.70 20.40
CA ALA A 209 22.31 12.79 21.06
C ALA A 209 21.73 13.15 22.44
N LEU A 210 20.40 13.06 22.59
CA LEU A 210 19.71 13.31 23.86
C LEU A 210 19.99 12.24 24.95
N GLN A 211 20.42 11.02 24.59
CA GLN A 211 20.74 9.97 25.57
C GLN A 211 22.05 10.26 26.33
N PHE A 212 22.96 11.02 25.74
CA PHE A 212 24.32 11.20 26.25
C PHE A 212 24.57 12.61 26.80
N LEU A 213 23.60 13.25 27.47
CA LEU A 213 23.69 14.66 27.87
C LEU A 213 24.57 14.93 29.13
N PRO A 214 25.80 15.48 29.00
CA PRO A 214 26.40 16.35 29.99
C PRO A 214 25.97 17.81 29.79
N ASP A 215 26.18 18.64 30.81
CA ASP A 215 25.80 20.07 30.92
C ASP A 215 26.25 21.01 29.77
N LYS A 216 27.01 20.53 28.78
CA LYS A 216 27.57 21.32 27.66
C LYS A 216 26.93 21.07 26.28
N LEU A 217 25.86 20.29 26.18
CA LEU A 217 25.27 19.90 24.88
C LEU A 217 24.33 20.93 24.22
N GLY A 218 24.06 22.08 24.86
CA GLY A 218 23.03 23.03 24.40
C GLY A 218 23.19 23.50 22.94
N ALA A 219 24.41 23.80 22.49
CA ALA A 219 24.65 24.26 21.12
C ALA A 219 24.48 23.13 20.08
N GLN A 220 24.98 21.92 20.36
CA GLN A 220 24.85 20.78 19.44
C GLN A 220 23.39 20.37 19.26
N LEU A 221 22.59 20.42 20.32
CA LEU A 221 21.16 20.13 20.20
C LEU A 221 20.43 21.20 19.38
N GLN A 222 20.78 22.48 19.54
CA GLN A 222 20.22 23.55 18.72
C GLN A 222 20.50 23.32 17.23
N ASP A 223 21.72 22.87 16.88
CA ASP A 223 22.07 22.53 15.50
C ASP A 223 21.19 21.39 14.96
N HIS A 224 20.98 20.33 15.74
CA HIS A 224 20.09 19.22 15.35
C HIS A 224 18.65 19.68 15.12
N PHE A 225 18.09 20.50 16.02
CA PHE A 225 16.75 21.07 15.87
C PHE A 225 16.65 21.95 14.62
N GLN A 226 17.65 22.78 14.37
CA GLN A 226 17.67 23.65 13.20
C GLN A 226 17.73 22.86 11.89
N ILE A 227 18.49 21.75 11.85
CA ILE A 227 18.52 20.84 10.70
C ILE A 227 17.15 20.21 10.47
N ILE A 228 16.51 19.67 11.52
CA ILE A 228 15.18 19.06 11.41
C ILE A 228 14.15 20.09 10.95
N ALA A 229 14.15 21.29 11.53
CA ALA A 229 13.23 22.36 11.16
C ALA A 229 13.39 22.80 9.71
N SER A 230 14.64 22.95 9.23
CA SER A 230 14.91 23.30 7.83
C SER A 230 14.39 22.21 6.89
N LYS A 231 14.70 20.94 7.18
CA LYS A 231 14.24 19.81 6.35
C LYS A 231 12.72 19.73 6.29
N MET A 232 12.03 19.82 7.44
CA MET A 232 10.56 19.82 7.49
C MET A 232 9.97 21.00 6.72
N ALA A 233 10.51 22.21 6.87
CA ALA A 233 10.02 23.38 6.15
C ALA A 233 10.19 23.25 4.62
N GLU A 234 11.32 22.73 4.16
CA GLU A 234 11.58 22.46 2.75
C GLU A 234 10.64 21.39 2.18
N HIS A 235 10.45 20.30 2.93
CA HIS A 235 9.54 19.23 2.59
C HIS A 235 8.08 19.72 2.50
N PHE A 236 7.57 20.40 3.53
CA PHE A 236 6.22 21.00 3.53
C PHE A 236 6.02 22.03 2.42
N ALA A 237 7.08 22.75 2.02
CA ALA A 237 7.02 23.66 0.88
C ALA A 237 6.84 22.90 -0.44
N ARG A 238 7.55 21.77 -0.64
CA ARG A 238 7.41 20.92 -1.83
C ARG A 238 6.02 20.29 -1.91
N GLU A 239 5.53 19.75 -0.80
CA GLU A 239 4.19 19.18 -0.72
C GLU A 239 3.11 20.20 -0.98
N ARG A 240 3.23 21.41 -0.41
CA ARG A 240 2.32 22.52 -0.70
C ARG A 240 2.24 22.79 -2.20
N VAL A 241 3.38 22.83 -2.91
CA VAL A 241 3.38 23.01 -4.37
C VAL A 241 2.56 21.90 -5.03
N LEU A 242 2.74 20.64 -4.64
CA LEU A 242 1.98 19.52 -5.21
C LEU A 242 0.48 19.62 -4.88
N ILE A 243 0.14 19.84 -3.62
CA ILE A 243 -1.24 19.95 -3.12
C ILE A 243 -1.99 21.11 -3.79
N GLU A 244 -1.35 22.28 -3.92
CA GLU A 244 -1.93 23.45 -4.57
C GLU A 244 -2.02 23.27 -6.09
N ARG A 245 -0.94 22.75 -6.72
CA ARG A 245 -0.87 22.51 -8.17
C ARG A 245 -1.99 21.59 -8.63
N PHE A 246 -2.21 20.50 -7.89
CA PHE A 246 -3.21 19.50 -8.25
C PHE A 246 -4.53 19.70 -7.52
N ASN A 247 -4.68 20.69 -6.64
CA ASN A 247 -5.90 20.92 -5.84
C ASN A 247 -6.39 19.62 -5.16
N LEU A 248 -5.50 18.98 -4.41
CA LEU A 248 -5.80 17.75 -3.68
C LEU A 248 -6.86 17.99 -2.57
N PRO A 249 -7.67 16.98 -2.22
CA PRO A 249 -8.67 17.10 -1.16
C PRO A 249 -8.00 17.37 0.20
N ASN A 250 -8.76 17.94 1.14
CA ASN A 250 -8.32 18.25 2.51
C ASN A 250 -7.09 19.17 2.63
N LYS A 251 -6.74 19.92 1.57
CA LYS A 251 -5.55 20.79 1.57
C LYS A 251 -5.48 21.77 2.74
N GLU A 252 -6.61 22.35 3.16
CA GLU A 252 -6.61 23.31 4.27
C GLU A 252 -6.21 22.65 5.59
N PHE A 253 -6.76 21.48 5.88
CA PHE A 253 -6.42 20.69 7.07
C PHE A 253 -4.94 20.26 7.04
N HIS A 254 -4.48 19.75 5.91
CA HIS A 254 -3.10 19.33 5.72
C HIS A 254 -2.11 20.49 5.96
N LEU A 255 -2.38 21.67 5.38
CA LEU A 255 -1.53 22.86 5.56
C LEU A 255 -1.59 23.42 7.00
N GLU A 256 -2.71 23.26 7.70
CA GLU A 256 -2.83 23.59 9.12
C GLU A 256 -1.95 22.67 9.99
N GLU A 257 -1.93 21.37 9.69
CA GLU A 257 -1.07 20.40 10.37
C GLU A 257 0.42 20.73 10.17
N HIS A 258 0.85 21.12 8.97
CA HIS A 258 2.23 21.61 8.73
C HIS A 258 2.58 22.77 9.66
N TYR A 259 1.68 23.74 9.77
CA TYR A 259 1.89 24.90 10.63
C TYR A 259 1.93 24.52 12.11
N ARG A 260 1.08 23.59 12.54
CA ARG A 260 1.06 23.05 13.91
C ARG A 260 2.37 22.37 14.26
N ILE A 261 2.89 21.52 13.37
CA ILE A 261 4.15 20.79 13.56
C ILE A 261 5.33 21.76 13.66
N ILE A 262 5.45 22.74 12.76
CA ILE A 262 6.52 23.75 12.81
C ILE A 262 6.48 24.53 14.12
N LYS A 263 5.30 25.00 14.54
CA LYS A 263 5.15 25.68 15.84
C LYS A 263 5.53 24.82 17.03
N GLN A 264 5.16 23.54 17.01
CA GLN A 264 5.52 22.59 18.06
C GLN A 264 7.04 22.43 18.13
N LEU A 265 7.71 22.28 16.98
CA LEU A 265 9.16 22.16 16.89
C LEU A 265 9.87 23.43 17.41
N GLU A 266 9.36 24.62 17.07
CA GLU A 266 9.88 25.89 17.60
C GLU A 266 9.72 25.99 19.12
N SER A 267 8.56 25.60 19.66
CA SER A 267 8.32 25.58 21.11
C SER A 267 9.27 24.62 21.82
N LEU A 268 9.45 23.42 21.29
CA LEU A 268 10.37 22.41 21.84
C LEU A 268 11.82 22.90 21.83
N ARG A 269 12.25 23.57 20.76
CA ARG A 269 13.57 24.21 20.66
C ARG A 269 13.74 25.28 21.73
N ASP A 270 12.77 26.17 21.89
CA ASP A 270 12.83 27.27 22.86
C ASP A 270 12.86 26.76 24.31
N ASP A 271 12.13 25.68 24.60
CA ASP A 271 12.15 25.03 25.92
C ASP A 271 13.47 24.34 26.21
N LEU A 272 14.10 23.74 25.19
CA LEU A 272 15.43 23.16 25.30
C LEU A 272 16.49 24.23 25.62
N VAL A 273 16.42 25.40 24.98
CA VAL A 273 17.31 26.54 25.27
C VAL A 273 17.20 26.99 26.73
N ARG A 274 16.03 26.84 27.34
CA ARG A 274 15.78 27.20 28.75
C ARG A 274 16.21 26.11 29.75
N CYS A 275 16.85 25.05 29.29
CA CYS A 275 17.41 23.96 30.11
C CYS A 275 16.41 23.29 31.06
N ARG A 276 15.16 23.08 30.63
CA ARG A 276 14.18 22.34 31.45
C ARG A 276 14.49 20.85 31.37
N ALA A 277 15.22 20.28 32.33
CA ALA A 277 15.67 18.88 32.29
C ALA A 277 14.55 17.83 32.03
N GLY A 278 13.29 18.13 32.39
CA GLY A 278 12.13 17.26 32.10
C GLY A 278 11.70 17.21 30.64
N ILE A 279 12.08 18.20 29.81
CA ILE A 279 11.62 18.33 28.41
C ILE A 279 12.28 17.29 27.49
N VAL A 280 13.42 16.71 27.87
CA VAL A 280 14.19 15.81 26.99
C VAL A 280 13.37 14.58 26.60
N LYS A 281 12.68 13.97 27.57
CA LYS A 281 11.80 12.83 27.29
C LYS A 281 10.62 13.25 26.41
N GLU A 282 10.00 14.38 26.71
CA GLU A 282 8.86 14.91 25.95
C GLU A 282 9.25 15.24 24.50
N ILE A 283 10.42 15.83 24.26
CA ILE A 283 10.97 16.08 22.91
C ILE A 283 11.13 14.77 22.14
N ARG A 284 11.78 13.79 22.79
CA ARG A 284 12.12 12.51 22.18
C ARG A 284 10.86 11.74 21.76
N ASP A 285 9.88 11.69 22.65
CA ASP A 285 8.62 11.00 22.43
C ASP A 285 7.74 11.77 21.43
N SER A 286 7.69 13.10 21.49
CA SER A 286 6.80 13.88 20.60
C SER A 286 7.26 13.94 19.14
N LEU A 287 8.55 14.10 18.85
CA LEU A 287 8.98 14.36 17.45
C LEU A 287 8.86 13.13 16.54
N ILE A 288 9.28 11.94 17.00
CA ILE A 288 9.13 10.72 16.21
C ILE A 288 7.64 10.44 15.96
N LEU A 289 6.82 10.52 17.02
CA LEU A 289 5.41 10.17 16.93
C LEU A 289 4.64 11.17 16.06
N VAL A 290 4.82 12.47 16.28
CA VAL A 290 4.17 13.49 15.45
C VAL A 290 4.53 13.32 13.97
N TRP A 291 5.77 12.94 13.67
CA TRP A 291 6.20 12.70 12.30
C TRP A 291 5.57 11.45 11.69
N ILE A 292 5.60 10.32 12.41
CA ILE A 292 4.98 9.07 11.95
C ILE A 292 3.47 9.24 11.78
N ASP A 293 2.80 9.88 12.74
CA ASP A 293 1.36 10.14 12.71
C ASP A 293 1.00 11.05 11.53
N HIS A 294 1.79 12.11 11.27
CA HIS A 294 1.58 12.99 10.13
C HIS A 294 1.66 12.22 8.80
N ILE A 295 2.71 11.41 8.61
CA ILE A 295 2.86 10.59 7.41
C ILE A 295 1.69 9.62 7.25
N ASN A 296 1.33 8.92 8.32
CA ASN A 296 0.37 7.81 8.26
C ASN A 296 -1.09 8.25 8.22
N GLU A 297 -1.41 9.43 8.74
CA GLU A 297 -2.79 9.93 8.82
C GLU A 297 -3.02 11.09 7.84
N VAL A 298 -2.13 12.08 7.81
CA VAL A 298 -2.34 13.30 7.02
C VAL A 298 -1.85 13.10 5.59
N ASP A 299 -0.62 12.66 5.40
CA ASP A 299 -0.02 12.52 4.08
C ASP A 299 -0.62 11.32 3.35
N ALA A 300 -0.77 10.19 4.04
CA ALA A 300 -1.45 9.01 3.53
C ALA A 300 -2.89 9.29 3.03
N GLU A 301 -3.66 10.14 3.72
CA GLU A 301 -5.00 10.51 3.28
C GLU A 301 -4.97 11.48 2.09
N THR A 302 -4.09 12.49 2.16
CA THR A 302 -3.97 13.54 1.14
C THR A 302 -3.46 12.99 -0.19
N PHE A 303 -2.44 12.14 -0.09
CA PHE A 303 -1.79 11.44 -1.18
C PHE A 303 -2.34 10.03 -1.38
N ALA A 304 -3.51 9.71 -0.80
CA ALA A 304 -4.19 8.46 -1.09
C ALA A 304 -4.40 8.33 -2.60
N GLU A 305 -4.15 7.14 -3.13
CA GLU A 305 -4.24 6.85 -4.56
C GLU A 305 -5.58 7.31 -5.16
N ALA A 306 -6.70 7.05 -4.48
CA ALA A 306 -8.03 7.50 -4.93
C ALA A 306 -8.17 9.03 -5.03
N SER A 307 -7.56 9.76 -4.09
CA SER A 307 -7.52 11.23 -4.03
C SER A 307 -6.67 11.79 -5.18
N ILE A 308 -5.49 11.21 -5.37
CA ILE A 308 -4.53 11.55 -6.42
C ILE A 308 -5.14 11.28 -7.78
N LEU A 309 -5.56 10.04 -8.07
CA LEU A 309 -6.04 9.61 -9.37
C LEU A 309 -7.23 10.41 -9.86
N THR A 310 -8.16 10.77 -8.98
CA THR A 310 -9.35 11.55 -9.38
C THR A 310 -8.97 12.94 -9.88
N THR A 311 -7.84 13.46 -9.44
CA THR A 311 -7.48 14.87 -9.57
C THR A 311 -6.30 15.06 -10.53
N VAL A 312 -5.23 14.28 -10.35
CA VAL A 312 -4.04 14.24 -11.20
C VAL A 312 -4.36 13.79 -12.61
N VAL A 313 -5.15 12.72 -12.78
CA VAL A 313 -5.52 12.23 -14.12
C VAL A 313 -6.21 13.31 -14.92
N LYS A 314 -6.89 14.28 -14.30
CA LYS A 314 -7.51 15.40 -15.01
C LYS A 314 -6.54 16.51 -15.39
N GLN A 315 -5.45 16.68 -14.65
CA GLN A 315 -4.57 17.85 -14.73
C GLN A 315 -3.22 17.57 -15.37
N VAL A 316 -2.69 16.35 -15.28
CA VAL A 316 -1.39 15.99 -15.84
C VAL A 316 -1.33 16.22 -17.35
N ARG A 317 -0.24 16.80 -17.86
CA ARG A 317 -0.02 17.18 -19.27
C ARG A 317 1.27 16.62 -19.86
N ASN A 318 2.26 16.33 -19.03
CA ASN A 318 3.59 15.92 -19.47
C ASN A 318 4.25 14.98 -18.43
N TRP A 319 5.32 14.33 -18.85
CA TRP A 319 6.06 13.38 -18.00
C TRP A 319 6.54 13.98 -16.68
N ASN A 320 7.01 15.23 -16.69
CA ASN A 320 7.52 15.85 -15.49
C ASN A 320 6.44 16.01 -14.41
N GLU A 321 5.17 16.09 -14.81
CA GLU A 321 4.04 16.10 -13.89
C GLU A 321 3.59 14.68 -13.53
N ALA A 322 3.57 13.76 -14.51
CA ALA A 322 3.10 12.39 -14.30
C ALA A 322 4.01 11.58 -13.37
N LYS A 323 5.33 11.74 -13.52
CA LYS A 323 6.33 10.96 -12.80
C LYS A 323 6.26 11.10 -11.27
N TYR A 324 5.63 12.16 -10.75
CA TYR A 324 5.41 12.32 -9.31
C TYR A 324 4.42 11.30 -8.74
N PHE A 325 3.59 10.70 -9.60
CA PHE A 325 2.51 9.80 -9.20
C PHE A 325 2.69 8.40 -9.76
N LEU A 326 3.85 8.12 -10.34
CA LEU A 326 4.23 6.81 -10.83
C LEU A 326 5.34 6.29 -9.93
N ARG A 327 5.08 5.18 -9.26
CA ARG A 327 6.06 4.53 -8.40
C ARG A 327 7.14 3.87 -9.25
N SER A 328 8.41 4.10 -8.90
CA SER A 328 9.52 3.37 -9.51
C SER A 328 9.54 1.94 -8.98
N THR A 329 9.64 0.97 -9.89
CA THR A 329 9.78 -0.45 -9.57
C THR A 329 11.19 -0.81 -9.11
N GLY A 330 12.16 0.09 -9.33
CA GLY A 330 13.58 -0.17 -9.13
C GLY A 330 14.24 -0.95 -10.29
N MET A 331 13.47 -1.35 -11.31
CA MET A 331 13.99 -2.02 -12.49
C MET A 331 14.07 -1.04 -13.67
N ASP A 332 15.29 -0.61 -14.01
CA ASP A 332 15.55 0.39 -15.05
C ASP A 332 14.80 0.13 -16.37
N TRP A 333 14.75 -1.14 -16.82
CA TRP A 333 14.11 -1.50 -18.09
C TRP A 333 12.59 -1.38 -18.04
N LEU A 334 11.98 -1.65 -16.89
CA LEU A 334 10.54 -1.57 -16.68
C LEU A 334 10.13 -0.12 -16.46
N ASP A 335 10.85 0.62 -15.62
CA ASP A 335 10.61 2.05 -15.38
C ASP A 335 10.76 2.88 -16.67
N GLU A 336 11.72 2.54 -17.54
CA GLU A 336 11.86 3.15 -18.87
C GLU A 336 10.70 2.80 -19.80
N SER A 337 10.14 1.58 -19.68
CA SER A 337 8.95 1.16 -20.43
C SER A 337 7.71 1.90 -19.92
N HIS A 338 7.58 2.04 -18.59
CA HIS A 338 6.54 2.84 -17.94
C HIS A 338 6.56 4.29 -18.43
N ARG A 339 7.75 4.89 -18.47
CA ARG A 339 7.97 6.23 -19.02
C ARG A 339 7.51 6.36 -20.45
N LYS A 340 7.99 5.49 -21.35
CA LYS A 340 7.66 5.53 -22.78
C LYS A 340 6.17 5.40 -23.04
N LEU A 341 5.49 4.48 -22.34
CA LEU A 341 4.05 4.31 -22.53
C LEU A 341 3.28 5.50 -21.97
N THR A 342 3.68 6.01 -20.79
CA THR A 342 3.10 7.23 -20.20
C THR A 342 3.26 8.43 -21.12
N ASP A 343 4.44 8.65 -21.70
CA ASP A 343 4.69 9.72 -22.68
C ASP A 343 3.70 9.66 -23.85
N LYS A 344 3.45 8.46 -24.39
CA LYS A 344 2.49 8.27 -25.49
C LYS A 344 1.04 8.48 -25.05
N ILE A 345 0.69 8.09 -23.83
CA ILE A 345 -0.64 8.39 -23.27
C ILE A 345 -0.82 9.90 -23.08
N LEU A 346 0.23 10.63 -22.71
CA LEU A 346 0.18 12.09 -22.56
C LEU A 346 0.09 12.82 -23.90
N ASP A 347 0.65 12.27 -24.98
CA ASP A 347 0.38 12.79 -26.34
C ASP A 347 -1.12 12.76 -26.66
N LEU A 348 -1.82 11.68 -26.30
CA LEU A 348 -3.28 11.55 -26.44
C LEU A 348 -4.03 12.61 -25.61
N VAL A 349 -3.53 12.92 -24.41
CA VAL A 349 -4.10 13.97 -23.55
C VAL A 349 -4.06 15.33 -24.23
N LEU A 350 -2.92 15.69 -24.83
CA LEU A 350 -2.76 16.98 -25.50
C LEU A 350 -3.73 17.13 -26.69
N VAL A 351 -3.97 16.05 -27.44
CA VAL A 351 -4.98 16.04 -28.51
C VAL A 351 -6.38 16.28 -27.96
N ILE A 352 -6.75 15.61 -26.86
CA ILE A 352 -8.06 15.78 -26.22
C ILE A 352 -8.29 17.21 -25.72
N GLU A 353 -7.25 17.88 -25.22
CA GLU A 353 -7.36 19.26 -24.72
C GLU A 353 -7.42 20.30 -25.83
N SER A 354 -6.75 20.06 -26.95
CA SER A 354 -6.85 20.93 -28.13
C SER A 354 -8.28 21.04 -28.67
N TRP A 355 -9.13 20.05 -28.38
CA TRP A 355 -10.55 20.09 -28.67
C TRP A 355 -11.33 21.00 -27.73
N GLU A 356 -11.01 21.03 -26.43
CA GLU A 356 -11.72 21.86 -25.44
C GLU A 356 -11.60 23.36 -25.75
N ILE A 357 -10.48 23.76 -26.35
CA ILE A 357 -10.21 25.13 -26.79
C ILE A 357 -10.77 25.45 -28.19
N GLY A 358 -11.28 24.46 -28.92
CA GLY A 358 -11.94 24.64 -30.22
C GLY A 358 -10.99 24.94 -31.39
N GLU A 359 -9.71 24.57 -31.28
CA GLU A 359 -8.70 24.89 -32.29
C GLU A 359 -8.72 23.96 -33.52
N THR A 360 -9.25 22.74 -33.37
CA THR A 360 -9.15 21.68 -34.39
C THR A 360 -10.53 21.14 -34.79
N ARG A 361 -10.69 20.73 -36.06
CA ARG A 361 -11.91 20.08 -36.54
C ARG A 361 -12.09 18.71 -35.86
N LEU A 362 -13.34 18.37 -35.52
CA LEU A 362 -13.66 17.12 -34.84
C LEU A 362 -13.18 15.87 -35.60
N ASP A 363 -13.33 15.84 -36.92
CA ASP A 363 -12.90 14.69 -37.72
C ASP A 363 -11.39 14.44 -37.63
N ASP A 364 -10.59 15.52 -37.67
CA ASP A 364 -9.13 15.45 -37.59
C ASP A 364 -8.70 14.97 -36.19
N LEU A 365 -9.37 15.47 -35.14
CA LEU A 365 -9.15 15.05 -33.75
C LEU A 365 -9.47 13.56 -33.53
N VAL A 366 -10.58 13.08 -34.08
CA VAL A 366 -10.97 11.67 -33.97
C VAL A 366 -9.94 10.79 -34.67
N GLN A 367 -9.46 11.17 -35.85
CA GLN A 367 -8.43 10.43 -36.58
C GLN A 367 -7.10 10.37 -35.81
N GLU A 368 -6.63 11.51 -35.31
CA GLU A 368 -5.39 11.60 -34.51
C GLU A 368 -5.50 10.75 -33.23
N THR A 369 -6.65 10.81 -32.55
CA THR A 369 -6.91 10.04 -31.32
C THR A 369 -6.92 8.54 -31.59
N VAL A 370 -7.59 8.09 -32.66
CA VAL A 370 -7.61 6.68 -33.08
C VAL A 370 -6.19 6.19 -33.41
N TYR A 371 -5.39 7.05 -34.06
CA TYR A 371 -3.98 6.76 -34.35
C TYR A 371 -3.15 6.61 -33.07
N LEU A 372 -3.27 7.54 -32.12
CA LEU A 372 -2.55 7.48 -30.85
C LEU A 372 -2.96 6.28 -30.00
N LEU A 373 -4.26 5.95 -29.91
CA LEU A 373 -4.73 4.75 -29.21
C LEU A 373 -4.13 3.47 -29.79
N GLN A 374 -4.02 3.37 -31.12
CA GLN A 374 -3.34 2.25 -31.77
C GLN A 374 -1.85 2.20 -31.38
N LYS A 375 -1.16 3.35 -31.35
CA LYS A 375 0.25 3.41 -30.95
C LYS A 375 0.47 3.01 -29.49
N ILE A 376 -0.39 3.47 -28.58
CA ILE A 376 -0.37 3.10 -27.17
C ILE A 376 -0.61 1.60 -27.02
N HIS A 377 -1.61 1.04 -27.71
CA HIS A 377 -1.90 -0.39 -27.69
C HIS A 377 -0.71 -1.24 -28.19
N ASP A 378 -0.10 -0.87 -29.31
CA ASP A 378 1.04 -1.62 -29.87
C ASP A 378 2.26 -1.58 -28.94
N LEU A 379 2.53 -0.41 -28.35
CA LEU A 379 3.61 -0.22 -27.40
C LEU A 379 3.37 -1.00 -26.10
N GLY A 380 2.15 -0.93 -25.56
CA GLY A 380 1.73 -1.70 -24.39
C GLY A 380 1.88 -3.20 -24.62
N ARG A 381 1.43 -3.73 -25.77
CA ARG A 381 1.58 -5.15 -26.12
C ARG A 381 3.04 -5.60 -26.13
N GLN A 382 3.95 -4.75 -26.63
CA GLN A 382 5.37 -5.07 -26.65
C GLN A 382 5.94 -5.13 -25.22
N PHE A 383 5.62 -4.14 -24.39
CA PHE A 383 6.12 -4.07 -23.01
C PHE A 383 5.54 -5.19 -22.13
N PHE A 384 4.23 -5.39 -22.19
CA PHE A 384 3.54 -6.46 -21.48
C PHE A 384 4.08 -7.83 -21.85
N ALA A 385 4.39 -8.11 -23.12
CA ALA A 385 5.00 -9.38 -23.51
C ALA A 385 6.40 -9.61 -22.92
N GLN A 386 7.22 -8.55 -22.81
CA GLN A 386 8.54 -8.63 -22.19
C GLN A 386 8.42 -8.89 -20.68
N GLU A 387 7.54 -8.15 -20.02
CA GLU A 387 7.26 -8.27 -18.60
C GLU A 387 6.66 -9.64 -18.24
N GLU A 388 5.66 -10.08 -18.99
CA GLU A 388 5.03 -11.40 -18.87
C GLU A 388 6.04 -12.54 -19.01
N ALA A 389 7.00 -12.43 -19.93
CA ALA A 389 8.05 -13.42 -20.09
C ALA A 389 8.97 -13.51 -18.86
N TRP A 390 9.29 -12.36 -18.25
CA TRP A 390 10.04 -12.30 -17.00
C TRP A 390 9.23 -12.89 -15.84
N LEU A 391 7.95 -12.51 -15.71
CA LEU A 391 7.07 -13.00 -14.64
C LEU A 391 6.80 -14.50 -14.71
N ALA A 392 6.64 -15.04 -15.92
CA ALA A 392 6.49 -16.48 -16.13
C ALA A 392 7.73 -17.27 -15.68
N LEU A 393 8.91 -16.64 -15.67
CA LEU A 393 10.17 -17.23 -15.24
C LEU A 393 10.37 -17.07 -13.73
N GLU A 394 10.30 -15.82 -13.24
CA GLU A 394 10.71 -15.47 -11.88
C GLU A 394 9.58 -15.63 -10.85
N ILE A 395 8.33 -15.33 -11.23
CA ILE A 395 7.18 -15.33 -10.30
C ILE A 395 5.95 -16.03 -10.92
N PRO A 396 6.02 -17.33 -11.25
CA PRO A 396 5.00 -18.00 -12.09
C PRO A 396 3.60 -18.06 -11.47
N PHE A 397 3.49 -17.87 -10.15
CA PHE A 397 2.20 -17.88 -9.44
C PHE A 397 1.44 -16.55 -9.57
N ARG A 398 2.12 -15.42 -9.76
CA ARG A 398 1.49 -14.10 -10.02
C ARG A 398 1.20 -13.87 -11.51
N TYR A 399 1.95 -14.55 -12.39
CA TYR A 399 1.88 -14.40 -13.85
C TYR A 399 0.46 -14.36 -14.43
N ARG A 400 -0.41 -15.32 -14.07
CA ARG A 400 -1.75 -15.41 -14.69
C ARG A 400 -2.62 -14.18 -14.39
N GLU A 401 -2.57 -13.71 -13.15
CA GLU A 401 -3.36 -12.56 -12.72
C GLU A 401 -2.81 -11.26 -13.30
N HIS A 402 -1.48 -11.11 -13.30
CA HIS A 402 -0.82 -9.97 -13.94
C HIS A 402 -1.14 -9.89 -15.43
N LYS A 403 -1.02 -11.02 -16.14
CA LYS A 403 -1.37 -11.12 -17.57
C LYS A 403 -2.84 -10.76 -17.83
N ARG A 404 -3.77 -11.19 -16.96
CA ARG A 404 -5.19 -10.85 -17.10
C ARG A 404 -5.38 -9.33 -17.10
N GLN A 405 -4.68 -8.62 -16.22
CA GLN A 405 -4.75 -7.16 -16.15
C GLN A 405 -4.15 -6.48 -17.38
N HIS A 406 -3.04 -7.01 -17.91
CA HIS A 406 -2.50 -6.57 -19.21
C HIS A 406 -3.51 -6.75 -20.35
N ASP A 407 -4.13 -7.92 -20.44
CA ASP A 407 -5.13 -8.24 -21.45
C ASP A 407 -6.34 -7.29 -21.36
N GLU A 408 -6.78 -6.95 -20.14
CA GLU A 408 -7.86 -5.99 -19.89
C GLU A 408 -7.51 -4.58 -20.36
N ILE A 409 -6.32 -4.08 -20.02
CA ILE A 409 -5.85 -2.75 -20.49
C ILE A 409 -5.79 -2.69 -22.01
N LEU A 410 -5.25 -3.74 -22.66
CA LEU A 410 -5.18 -3.80 -24.13
C LEU A 410 -6.57 -3.87 -24.77
N GLN A 411 -7.48 -4.66 -24.19
CA GLN A 411 -8.85 -4.77 -24.67
C GLN A 411 -9.60 -3.44 -24.55
N ASP A 412 -9.47 -2.74 -23.42
CA ASP A 412 -10.07 -1.42 -23.20
C ASP A 412 -9.58 -0.39 -24.23
N LEU A 413 -8.28 -0.39 -24.54
CA LEU A 413 -7.70 0.46 -25.59
C LEU A 413 -8.29 0.14 -26.98
N ALA A 414 -8.43 -1.15 -27.30
CA ALA A 414 -8.97 -1.60 -28.57
C ALA A 414 -10.46 -1.21 -28.73
N ASP A 415 -11.25 -1.35 -27.67
CA ASP A 415 -12.67 -1.02 -27.64
C ASP A 415 -12.90 0.49 -27.71
N LEU A 416 -12.13 1.27 -26.93
CA LEU A 416 -12.14 2.73 -26.97
C LEU A 416 -11.89 3.26 -28.38
N ARG A 417 -10.87 2.72 -29.05
CA ARG A 417 -10.53 3.04 -30.44
C ARG A 417 -11.67 2.67 -31.40
N SER A 418 -12.25 1.48 -31.24
CA SER A 418 -13.36 1.01 -32.08
C SER A 418 -14.57 1.94 -31.96
N HIS A 419 -14.97 2.28 -30.73
CA HIS A 419 -16.12 3.15 -30.45
C HIS A 419 -15.93 4.57 -30.97
N LEU A 420 -14.73 5.14 -30.88
CA LEU A 420 -14.42 6.45 -31.46
C LEU A 420 -14.53 6.42 -32.99
N LYS A 421 -14.00 5.38 -33.63
CA LYS A 421 -14.01 5.25 -35.10
C LYS A 421 -15.42 5.19 -35.69
N VAL A 422 -16.37 4.58 -34.99
CA VAL A 422 -17.78 4.45 -35.43
C VAL A 422 -18.68 5.57 -34.90
N GLY A 423 -18.15 6.51 -34.10
CA GLY A 423 -18.92 7.59 -33.50
C GLY A 423 -19.83 7.17 -32.33
N ASN A 424 -19.63 5.98 -31.76
CA ASN A 424 -20.41 5.47 -30.62
C ASN A 424 -19.95 6.07 -29.28
N LEU A 425 -18.75 6.64 -29.24
CA LEU A 425 -18.26 7.36 -28.07
C LEU A 425 -18.08 8.83 -28.42
N ALA A 426 -18.70 9.70 -27.62
CA ALA A 426 -18.46 11.13 -27.71
C ALA A 426 -17.00 11.42 -27.32
N PHE A 427 -16.29 12.12 -28.21
CA PHE A 427 -14.99 12.68 -27.89
C PHE A 427 -15.12 13.58 -26.66
N SER A 428 -14.40 13.26 -25.58
CA SER A 428 -14.58 13.93 -24.30
C SER A 428 -13.37 13.72 -23.38
N PRO A 429 -13.20 14.54 -22.32
CA PRO A 429 -12.14 14.36 -21.33
C PRO A 429 -12.21 13.02 -20.59
N LYS A 430 -13.33 12.28 -20.71
CA LYS A 430 -13.45 10.94 -20.15
C LYS A 430 -12.50 9.94 -20.83
N VAL A 431 -12.20 10.11 -22.12
CA VAL A 431 -11.23 9.28 -22.86
C VAL A 431 -9.88 9.29 -22.17
N LYS A 432 -9.41 10.47 -21.74
CA LYS A 432 -8.19 10.63 -20.94
C LYS A 432 -8.23 9.78 -19.67
N THR A 433 -9.33 9.86 -18.92
CA THR A 433 -9.47 9.12 -17.64
C THR A 433 -9.52 7.62 -17.87
N MET A 434 -10.17 7.16 -18.94
CA MET A 434 -10.27 5.73 -19.29
C MET A 434 -8.91 5.11 -19.63
N VAL A 435 -7.95 5.89 -20.11
CA VAL A 435 -6.61 5.37 -20.46
C VAL A 435 -5.62 5.55 -19.31
N LEU A 436 -5.53 6.76 -18.73
CA LEU A 436 -4.52 7.06 -17.71
C LEU A 436 -4.79 6.35 -16.39
N ARG A 437 -6.05 6.20 -15.96
CA ARG A 437 -6.35 5.63 -14.64
C ARG A 437 -5.93 4.16 -14.56
N PRO A 438 -6.42 3.24 -15.42
CA PRO A 438 -6.01 1.83 -15.35
C PRO A 438 -4.49 1.66 -15.43
N TRP A 439 -3.83 2.50 -16.23
CA TRP A 439 -2.39 2.50 -16.38
C TRP A 439 -1.63 2.91 -15.10
N ILE A 440 -1.99 4.04 -14.48
CA ILE A 440 -1.35 4.50 -13.23
C ILE A 440 -1.61 3.49 -12.11
N ASN A 441 -2.84 2.98 -12.00
CA ASN A 441 -3.19 1.92 -11.04
C ASN A 441 -2.32 0.68 -11.23
N HIS A 442 -2.15 0.22 -12.47
CA HIS A 442 -1.34 -0.94 -12.77
C HIS A 442 0.12 -0.75 -12.32
N ILE A 443 0.75 0.38 -12.67
CA ILE A 443 2.11 0.68 -12.22
C ILE A 443 2.21 0.69 -10.69
N ASN A 444 1.31 1.42 -10.03
CA ASN A 444 1.44 1.71 -8.59
C ASN A 444 1.01 0.56 -7.68
N ASP A 445 0.02 -0.22 -8.09
CA ASP A 445 -0.56 -1.28 -7.26
C ASP A 445 -0.06 -2.66 -7.62
N VAL A 446 0.31 -2.89 -8.88
CA VAL A 446 0.62 -4.21 -9.42
C VAL A 446 2.12 -4.32 -9.60
N ASP A 447 2.68 -3.50 -10.49
CA ASP A 447 4.09 -3.58 -10.83
C ASP A 447 4.94 -3.20 -9.62
N PHE A 448 4.67 -2.04 -9.01
CA PHE A 448 5.41 -1.62 -7.83
C PHE A 448 5.38 -2.68 -6.72
N GLU A 449 4.20 -3.22 -6.38
CA GLU A 449 4.08 -4.26 -5.34
C GLU A 449 4.93 -5.50 -5.68
N LEU A 450 4.95 -5.90 -6.95
CA LEU A 450 5.60 -7.11 -7.42
C LEU A 450 7.13 -6.98 -7.51
N TYR A 451 7.63 -5.82 -7.92
CA TYR A 451 9.05 -5.61 -8.22
C TYR A 451 9.82 -4.86 -7.13
N SER A 452 9.16 -4.05 -6.30
CA SER A 452 9.84 -3.25 -5.25
C SER A 452 10.21 -4.04 -3.98
N HIS A 453 9.97 -5.35 -3.95
CA HIS A 453 10.29 -6.15 -2.78
C HIS A 453 11.81 -6.25 -2.58
N PRO A 454 12.35 -5.99 -1.37
CA PRO A 454 13.79 -5.99 -1.11
C PRO A 454 14.49 -7.29 -1.50
N ASP A 455 13.78 -8.41 -1.42
CA ASP A 455 14.30 -9.76 -1.69
C ASP A 455 14.46 -10.07 -3.19
N ILE A 456 13.99 -9.18 -4.08
CA ILE A 456 14.11 -9.31 -5.55
C ILE A 456 15.24 -8.39 -6.09
N SER A 457 15.85 -7.56 -5.24
CA SER A 457 16.97 -6.71 -5.66
C SER A 457 18.27 -7.53 -5.85
N TYR A 458 18.61 -7.75 -7.13
CA TYR A 458 19.87 -8.37 -7.59
C TYR A 458 21.03 -7.37 -7.68
#